data_AF-A0A0A0BZ10-F1
#
_entry.id   AF-A0A0A0BZ10-F1
#
_cell.length_a   1.000
_cell.length_b   1.000
_cell.length_c   1.000
_cell.angle_alpha   90.00
_cell.angle_beta   90.00
_cell.angle_gamma   90.00
#
_symmetry.space_group_name_H-M   'P 1'
#
loop_
_entity.id
_entity.type
_entity.pdbx_description
1 polymer ?
#
loop_
_entity_poly.entity_id
_entity_poly.type
_entity_poly.pdbx_seq_one_letter_code
_entity_poly.pdbx_strand_id
1 'polypeptide(L)'
;MPSSAAPEWFPFALRLDPLAAMLNAELSDHPVYDGVELQWFDDDVHGTGMLAFLSRREDRTVDYYAAPGLRLDPRGYGIGRGTRSWTVTTFDEATLRVEPDGVVARVRFTDVDGRTVEVDVDDRDGRPRRRARMLAPVSSGIESPRSLLVVWMHEFDLVHVTDRPPAFRIDGQDVATGRLPGRALHRRHLVKYAGPLCSVELCAGDADPARPDDDARVETTADGSGVRAVVVARPPHSARLLLDPPFPDPAALEPAAARSGRWALHVDDAPVTTGAWHLERSDDDVAIALDRLTPWRPVALPPLMRVVTRLVPVFRRWPTTYAWHGTATVASPGAVTGTWRRTGGHDGRAYRRATGS
;
A
#
# COMPACT_ATOMS: atom_id res chain seq x y z
N MET A 1 -29.47 -25.70 24.68
CA MET A 1 -29.05 -24.55 23.85
C MET A 1 -28.20 -25.11 22.73
N PRO A 2 -28.51 -24.85 21.45
CA PRO A 2 -27.60 -25.28 20.39
C PRO A 2 -26.29 -24.53 20.58
N SER A 3 -25.20 -25.28 20.64
CA SER A 3 -23.83 -24.78 20.60
C SER A 3 -23.67 -24.06 19.26
N SER A 4 -23.64 -22.72 19.29
CA SER A 4 -23.41 -21.97 18.06
C SER A 4 -21.95 -22.12 17.68
N ALA A 5 -21.71 -22.83 16.58
CA ALA A 5 -20.41 -22.86 15.93
C ALA A 5 -20.06 -21.45 15.44
N ALA A 6 -18.76 -21.16 15.35
CA ALA A 6 -18.27 -20.00 14.61
C ALA A 6 -18.87 -20.01 13.18
N PRO A 7 -19.01 -18.84 12.51
CA PRO A 7 -19.55 -18.81 11.15
C PRO A 7 -18.71 -19.74 10.26
N GLU A 8 -19.38 -20.57 9.48
CA GLU A 8 -18.76 -21.65 8.71
C GLU A 8 -17.75 -21.09 7.71
N TRP A 9 -18.02 -19.88 7.18
CA TRP A 9 -17.07 -19.14 6.37
C TRP A 9 -17.36 -17.63 6.33
N PHE A 10 -16.32 -16.86 5.99
CA PHE A 10 -16.39 -15.42 5.74
C PHE A 10 -15.46 -15.08 4.56
N PRO A 11 -15.74 -14.03 3.76
CA PRO A 11 -15.09 -13.83 2.46
C PRO A 11 -13.88 -12.88 2.47
N PHE A 12 -13.52 -12.28 3.60
CA PHE A 12 -12.61 -11.12 3.63
C PHE A 12 -11.23 -11.50 4.13
N ALA A 13 -10.27 -11.66 3.23
CA ALA A 13 -8.86 -11.83 3.61
C ALA A 13 -8.19 -10.48 3.91
N LEU A 14 -7.30 -10.47 4.91
CA LEU A 14 -6.49 -9.30 5.28
C LEU A 14 -5.04 -9.74 5.46
N ARG A 15 -4.11 -9.13 4.71
CA ARG A 15 -2.67 -9.35 4.84
C ARG A 15 -1.99 -8.06 5.29
N LEU A 16 -0.88 -8.19 6.01
CA LEU A 16 -0.05 -7.08 6.46
C LEU A 16 1.41 -7.47 6.35
N ASP A 17 2.19 -6.61 5.70
CA ASP A 17 3.63 -6.78 5.55
C ASP A 17 4.36 -5.54 6.11
N PRO A 18 5.23 -5.71 7.12
CA PRO A 18 6.07 -4.63 7.61
C PRO A 18 7.22 -4.34 6.63
N LEU A 19 7.64 -3.08 6.58
CA LEU A 19 8.86 -2.65 5.90
C LEU A 19 9.64 -1.73 6.83
N ALA A 20 10.96 -1.92 6.88
CA ALA A 20 11.81 -1.15 7.78
C ALA A 20 11.99 0.30 7.31
N ALA A 21 12.19 0.50 6.01
CA ALA A 21 12.34 1.83 5.43
C ALA A 21 11.96 1.87 3.96
N MET A 22 11.58 3.07 3.48
CA MET A 22 11.42 3.36 2.07
C MET A 22 12.01 4.73 1.69
N LEU A 23 12.40 4.88 0.43
CA LEU A 23 12.68 6.16 -0.22
C LEU A 23 12.10 6.15 -1.63
N ASN A 24 11.35 7.19 -2.01
CA ASN A 24 10.71 7.32 -3.33
C ASN A 24 10.99 8.70 -3.92
N ALA A 25 11.37 8.74 -5.20
CA ALA A 25 11.56 9.98 -5.96
C ALA A 25 10.93 9.88 -7.36
N GLU A 26 10.35 10.98 -7.81
CA GLU A 26 9.92 11.16 -9.20
C GLU A 26 11.08 11.72 -10.02
N LEU A 27 11.36 11.11 -11.17
CA LEU A 27 12.43 11.50 -12.09
C LEU A 27 11.81 12.36 -13.20
N SER A 28 12.14 13.66 -13.20
CA SER A 28 11.43 14.65 -14.01
C SER A 28 11.92 14.73 -15.47
N ASP A 29 13.19 14.40 -15.71
CA ASP A 29 13.86 14.64 -17.01
C ASP A 29 14.52 13.38 -17.60
N HIS A 30 14.52 12.26 -16.88
CA HIS A 30 15.06 11.02 -17.45
C HIS A 30 14.12 10.47 -18.56
N PRO A 31 14.67 10.05 -19.71
CA PRO A 31 13.87 9.69 -20.88
C PRO A 31 13.09 8.38 -20.74
N VAL A 32 13.61 7.43 -19.96
CA VAL A 32 13.02 6.08 -19.84
C VAL A 32 12.21 5.93 -18.56
N TYR A 33 12.80 6.28 -17.44
CA TYR A 33 12.18 6.21 -16.12
C TYR A 33 11.54 7.53 -15.67
N ASP A 34 10.42 7.43 -14.96
CA ASP A 34 9.72 8.55 -14.32
C ASP A 34 9.68 8.45 -12.79
N GLY A 35 10.20 7.36 -12.22
CA GLY A 35 10.31 7.20 -10.78
C GLY A 35 11.30 6.12 -10.37
N VAL A 36 11.86 6.30 -9.17
CA VAL A 36 12.69 5.32 -8.46
C VAL A 36 12.16 5.17 -7.05
N GLU A 37 12.10 3.94 -6.57
CA GLU A 37 11.78 3.63 -5.19
C GLU A 37 12.74 2.57 -4.63
N LEU A 38 13.11 2.75 -3.38
CA LEU A 38 13.93 1.87 -2.59
C LEU A 38 13.11 1.43 -1.39
N GLN A 39 13.13 0.14 -1.08
CA GLN A 39 12.53 -0.44 0.11
C GLN A 39 13.56 -1.32 0.80
N TRP A 40 13.62 -1.22 2.13
CA TRP A 40 14.47 -2.06 2.97
C TRP A 40 13.60 -2.99 3.82
N PHE A 41 13.90 -4.27 3.72
CA PHE A 41 13.33 -5.32 4.56
C PHE A 41 14.38 -5.73 5.59
N ASP A 42 13.91 -6.00 6.80
CA ASP A 42 14.75 -6.49 7.90
C ASP A 42 13.86 -7.26 8.89
N ASP A 43 13.34 -8.39 8.43
CA ASP A 43 12.46 -9.24 9.20
C ASP A 43 12.62 -10.72 8.84
N ASP A 44 12.15 -11.60 9.72
CA ASP A 44 12.30 -13.05 9.57
C ASP A 44 11.44 -13.66 8.45
N VAL A 45 10.45 -12.94 7.93
CA VAL A 45 9.58 -13.41 6.85
C VAL A 45 10.23 -13.11 5.51
N HIS A 46 10.50 -11.84 5.23
CA HIS A 46 11.03 -11.37 3.97
C HIS A 46 12.56 -11.51 3.86
N GLY A 47 13.26 -11.63 5.00
CA GLY A 47 14.72 -11.56 5.06
C GLY A 47 15.22 -10.12 5.13
N THR A 48 16.56 -9.97 5.13
CA THR A 48 17.21 -8.65 5.19
C THR A 48 17.76 -8.29 3.82
N GLY A 49 17.42 -7.09 3.33
CA GLY A 49 17.95 -6.58 2.07
C GLY A 49 17.11 -5.51 1.41
N MET A 50 17.54 -5.13 0.20
CA MET A 50 16.91 -4.07 -0.58
C MET A 50 16.07 -4.61 -1.72
N LEU A 51 14.89 -4.03 -1.90
CA LEU A 51 14.14 -4.04 -3.13
C LEU A 51 14.21 -2.63 -3.74
N ALA A 52 14.77 -2.51 -4.94
CA ALA A 52 14.69 -1.29 -5.73
C ALA A 52 13.71 -1.48 -6.88
N PHE A 53 13.00 -0.44 -7.29
CA PHE A 53 12.23 -0.50 -8.52
C PHE A 53 12.17 0.82 -9.27
N LEU A 54 12.05 0.68 -10.59
CA LEU A 54 12.08 1.78 -11.56
C LEU A 54 10.79 1.78 -12.37
N SER A 55 10.06 2.89 -12.33
CA SER A 55 8.82 3.07 -13.09
C SER A 55 9.14 3.59 -14.49
N ARG A 56 8.67 2.90 -15.52
CA ARG A 56 8.88 3.28 -16.94
C ARG A 56 7.86 4.31 -17.38
N ARG A 57 8.36 5.38 -18.01
CA ARG A 57 7.56 6.51 -18.51
C ARG A 57 6.61 6.10 -19.63
N GLU A 58 7.10 5.30 -20.58
CA GLU A 58 6.39 4.96 -21.82
C GLU A 58 5.13 4.13 -21.55
N ASP A 59 5.28 3.00 -20.85
CA ASP A 59 4.24 2.00 -20.69
C ASP A 59 3.70 1.89 -19.27
N ARG A 60 4.26 2.67 -18.32
CA ARG A 60 3.85 2.73 -16.90
C ARG A 60 3.99 1.39 -16.18
N THR A 61 4.79 0.49 -16.73
CA THR A 61 5.20 -0.76 -16.06
C THR A 61 6.40 -0.51 -15.16
N VAL A 62 6.70 -1.48 -14.29
CA VAL A 62 7.75 -1.34 -13.28
C VAL A 62 8.76 -2.49 -13.36
N ASP A 63 10.05 -2.14 -13.34
CA ASP A 63 11.15 -3.09 -13.22
C ASP A 63 11.57 -3.21 -11.75
N TYR A 64 11.61 -4.43 -11.21
CA TYR A 64 11.97 -4.71 -9.81
C TYR A 64 13.34 -5.40 -9.70
N TYR A 65 14.10 -5.02 -8.68
CA TYR A 65 15.47 -5.47 -8.40
C TYR A 65 15.56 -5.90 -6.93
N ALA A 66 15.50 -7.20 -6.68
CA ALA A 66 15.52 -7.77 -5.34
C ALA A 66 16.94 -8.26 -4.98
N ALA A 67 17.40 -7.93 -3.77
CA ALA A 67 18.63 -8.52 -3.24
C ALA A 67 18.48 -10.05 -3.07
N PRO A 68 19.54 -10.87 -3.22
CA PRO A 68 19.43 -12.34 -3.22
C PRO A 68 18.92 -12.95 -1.90
N GLY A 69 18.99 -12.22 -0.79
CA GLY A 69 18.51 -12.65 0.53
C GLY A 69 17.01 -12.44 0.76
N LEU A 70 16.31 -11.80 -0.19
CA LEU A 70 14.89 -11.48 -0.03
C LEU A 70 13.96 -12.60 -0.49
N ARG A 71 12.90 -12.84 0.28
CA ARG A 71 11.82 -13.80 0.03
C ARG A 71 10.51 -13.04 -0.15
N LEU A 72 10.32 -12.50 -1.34
CA LEU A 72 9.15 -11.71 -1.70
C LEU A 72 8.35 -12.43 -2.77
N ASP A 73 7.02 -12.41 -2.69
CA ASP A 73 6.15 -12.83 -3.79
C ASP A 73 5.98 -11.69 -4.79
N PRO A 74 6.46 -11.81 -6.04
CA PRO A 74 6.30 -10.78 -7.07
C PRO A 74 4.83 -10.39 -7.33
N ARG A 75 3.87 -11.26 -7.01
CA ARG A 75 2.44 -11.01 -7.21
C ARG A 75 1.92 -9.85 -6.36
N GLY A 76 2.56 -9.54 -5.23
CA GLY A 76 2.22 -8.42 -4.35
C GLY A 76 2.66 -7.04 -4.86
N TYR A 77 3.45 -7.00 -5.95
CA TYR A 77 4.09 -5.77 -6.44
C TYR A 77 3.47 -5.23 -7.75
N GLY A 78 2.19 -5.52 -7.99
CA GLY A 78 1.45 -5.04 -9.16
C GLY A 78 1.03 -3.56 -9.06
N ILE A 79 1.98 -2.62 -9.15
CA ILE A 79 1.67 -1.17 -9.22
C ILE A 79 1.67 -0.64 -10.66
N GLY A 80 1.04 0.52 -10.90
CA GLY A 80 0.99 1.11 -12.25
C GLY A 80 0.19 0.23 -13.22
N ARG A 81 0.83 -0.10 -14.35
CA ARG A 81 0.34 -1.10 -15.33
C ARG A 81 0.86 -2.52 -15.08
N GLY A 82 1.53 -2.74 -13.95
CA GLY A 82 2.05 -4.02 -13.51
C GLY A 82 3.56 -4.16 -13.63
N THR A 83 4.05 -5.32 -13.23
CA THR A 83 5.46 -5.70 -13.27
C THR A 83 5.89 -6.02 -14.70
N ARG A 84 6.95 -5.38 -15.17
CA ARG A 84 7.62 -5.71 -16.44
C ARG A 84 8.73 -6.72 -16.25
N SER A 85 9.59 -6.47 -15.27
CA SER A 85 10.67 -7.38 -14.91
C SER A 85 10.74 -7.56 -13.40
N TRP A 86 11.14 -8.77 -12.99
CA TRP A 86 11.51 -9.09 -11.63
C TRP A 86 12.88 -9.74 -11.68
N THR A 87 13.88 -9.04 -11.19
CA THR A 87 15.28 -9.45 -11.29
C THR A 87 15.86 -9.59 -9.89
N VAL A 88 16.43 -10.75 -9.59
CA VAL A 88 17.32 -10.86 -8.44
C VAL A 88 18.68 -10.32 -8.86
N THR A 89 19.20 -9.31 -8.15
CA THR A 89 20.47 -8.66 -8.48
C THR A 89 21.35 -8.49 -7.26
N THR A 90 22.66 -8.56 -7.48
CA THR A 90 23.63 -8.06 -6.52
C THR A 90 23.68 -6.54 -6.62
N PHE A 91 23.69 -5.87 -5.48
CA PHE A 91 23.93 -4.44 -5.38
C PHE A 91 25.40 -4.22 -5.04
N ASP A 92 26.07 -3.33 -5.76
CA ASP A 92 27.44 -2.90 -5.43
C ASP A 92 27.45 -2.12 -4.12
N GLU A 93 26.38 -1.35 -3.90
CA GLU A 93 26.09 -0.65 -2.64
C GLU A 93 24.58 -0.73 -2.38
N ALA A 94 24.18 -1.05 -1.15
CA ALA A 94 22.78 -1.06 -0.73
C ALA A 94 22.67 -0.66 0.74
N THR A 95 22.32 0.59 0.99
CA THR A 95 22.00 1.12 2.31
C THR A 95 20.73 1.95 2.21
N LEU A 96 19.79 1.72 3.12
CA LEU A 96 18.67 2.61 3.36
C LEU A 96 18.37 2.61 4.86
N ARG A 97 18.55 3.75 5.52
CA ARG A 97 18.31 3.91 6.95
C ARG A 97 17.59 5.22 7.23
N VAL A 98 16.59 5.15 8.08
CA VAL A 98 15.80 6.29 8.52
C VAL A 98 16.12 6.51 10.00
N GLU A 99 16.95 7.52 10.28
CA GLU A 99 17.50 7.85 11.60
C GLU A 99 16.73 9.02 12.23
N PRO A 100 16.80 9.28 13.54
CA PRO A 100 16.06 10.39 14.16
C PRO A 100 16.27 11.76 13.50
N ASP A 101 17.46 12.00 12.92
CA ASP A 101 17.86 13.23 12.27
C ASP A 101 17.78 13.22 10.73
N GLY A 102 17.37 12.11 10.11
CA GLY A 102 17.11 12.06 8.68
C GLY A 102 17.11 10.71 8.00
N VAL A 103 17.53 10.69 6.74
CA VAL A 103 17.65 9.49 5.93
C VAL A 103 19.03 9.40 5.30
N VAL A 104 19.54 8.17 5.22
CA VAL A 104 20.69 7.80 4.39
C VAL A 104 20.23 6.73 3.42
N ALA A 105 20.37 7.00 2.13
CA ALA A 105 20.21 6.01 1.07
C ALA A 105 21.43 6.05 0.16
N ARG A 106 22.08 4.90 -0.01
CA ARG A 106 23.17 4.73 -0.98
C ARG A 106 22.94 3.42 -1.72
N VAL A 107 22.76 3.53 -3.03
CA VAL A 107 22.40 2.39 -3.87
C VAL A 107 23.17 2.45 -5.16
N ARG A 108 23.73 1.32 -5.57
CA ARG A 108 24.34 1.12 -6.89
C ARG A 108 24.03 -0.27 -7.41
N PHE A 109 23.44 -0.35 -8.60
CA PHE A 109 23.15 -1.61 -9.30
C PHE A 109 23.08 -1.38 -10.81
N THR A 110 22.98 -2.46 -11.59
CA THR A 110 22.76 -2.42 -13.03
C THR A 110 21.31 -2.81 -13.34
N ASP A 111 20.62 -1.98 -14.12
CA ASP A 111 19.25 -2.24 -14.53
C ASP A 111 19.14 -3.32 -15.63
N VAL A 112 17.92 -3.74 -15.97
CA VAL A 112 17.69 -4.78 -16.99
C VAL A 112 18.13 -4.41 -18.40
N ASP A 113 18.35 -3.12 -18.69
CA ASP A 113 18.83 -2.63 -19.97
C ASP A 113 20.36 -2.36 -19.95
N GLY A 114 21.04 -2.75 -18.87
CA GLY A 114 22.50 -2.62 -18.73
C GLY A 114 23.01 -1.27 -18.25
N ARG A 115 22.13 -0.36 -17.79
CA ARG A 115 22.52 0.96 -17.28
C ARG A 115 22.86 0.88 -15.80
N THR A 116 23.92 1.56 -15.39
CA THR A 116 24.22 1.73 -13.96
C THR A 116 23.23 2.72 -13.34
N VAL A 117 22.60 2.35 -12.23
CA VAL A 117 21.70 3.21 -11.46
C VAL A 117 22.35 3.52 -10.12
N GLU A 118 22.46 4.80 -9.78
CA GLU A 118 23.04 5.29 -8.54
C GLU A 118 22.06 6.23 -7.82
N VAL A 119 21.87 6.00 -6.53
CA VAL A 119 21.12 6.90 -5.63
C VAL A 119 22.00 7.22 -4.43
N ASP A 120 22.22 8.51 -4.16
CA ASP A 120 22.98 8.98 -3.00
C ASP A 120 22.23 10.13 -2.32
N VAL A 121 21.61 9.82 -1.19
CA VAL A 121 20.83 10.74 -0.38
C VAL A 121 21.33 10.65 1.06
N ASP A 122 21.82 11.76 1.59
CA ASP A 122 22.14 11.90 3.02
C ASP A 122 21.76 13.31 3.44
N ASP A 123 20.64 13.42 4.14
CA ASP A 123 20.11 14.73 4.54
C ASP A 123 20.16 14.94 6.05
N ARG A 124 20.85 14.06 6.77
CA ARG A 124 21.05 14.17 8.21
C ARG A 124 21.78 15.46 8.56
N ASP A 125 21.30 16.13 9.61
CA ASP A 125 21.86 17.38 10.11
C ASP A 125 22.05 17.37 11.65
N GLY A 126 21.95 16.19 12.28
CA GLY A 126 22.04 16.02 13.72
C GLY A 126 20.82 16.51 14.51
N ARG A 127 19.77 17.03 13.86
CA ARG A 127 18.59 17.58 14.52
C ARG A 127 17.40 16.62 14.38
N PRO A 128 16.76 16.21 15.49
CA PRO A 128 15.59 15.34 15.44
C PRO A 128 14.46 15.91 14.58
N ARG A 129 13.80 15.04 13.80
CA ARG A 129 12.73 15.43 12.89
C ARG A 129 11.35 15.21 13.45
N ARG A 130 10.42 16.11 13.10
CA ARG A 130 8.99 15.92 13.35
C ARG A 130 8.32 15.32 12.12
N ARG A 131 8.16 14.00 12.14
CA ARG A 131 7.60 13.21 11.04
C ARG A 131 6.08 13.10 11.12
N ALA A 132 5.46 12.75 10.00
CA ALA A 132 4.01 12.60 9.89
C ALA A 132 3.65 11.13 9.71
N ARG A 133 2.46 10.75 10.22
CA ARG A 133 1.78 9.53 9.76
C ARG A 133 1.03 9.83 8.47
N MET A 134 1.18 9.00 7.45
CA MET A 134 0.63 9.30 6.14
C MET A 134 0.22 8.04 5.38
N LEU A 135 -0.97 8.09 4.77
CA LEU A 135 -1.40 7.14 3.75
C LEU A 135 -0.75 7.50 2.42
N ALA A 136 0.11 6.63 1.90
CA ALA A 136 0.70 6.85 0.59
C ALA A 136 -0.37 6.66 -0.52
N PRO A 137 -0.40 7.52 -1.54
CA PRO A 137 -1.37 7.41 -2.63
C PRO A 137 -0.95 6.40 -3.71
N VAL A 138 -0.19 5.34 -3.37
CA VAL A 138 0.35 4.36 -4.34
C VAL A 138 -0.77 3.76 -5.18
N SER A 139 -1.84 3.34 -4.51
CA SER A 139 -3.04 2.75 -5.12
C SER A 139 -3.80 3.70 -6.04
N SER A 140 -3.57 5.01 -5.99
CA SER A 140 -4.13 5.92 -6.98
C SER A 140 -3.65 5.61 -8.40
N GLY A 141 -2.44 5.05 -8.55
CA GLY A 141 -1.84 4.71 -9.84
C GLY A 141 -2.06 3.28 -10.32
N ILE A 142 -2.77 2.43 -9.57
CA ILE A 142 -3.02 1.03 -9.97
C ILE A 142 -4.22 0.98 -10.92
N GLU A 143 -4.00 0.47 -12.13
CA GLU A 143 -5.06 0.36 -13.15
C GLU A 143 -5.94 -0.89 -12.97
N SER A 144 -5.32 -2.03 -12.65
CA SER A 144 -5.99 -3.33 -12.47
C SER A 144 -5.71 -3.88 -11.07
N PRO A 145 -6.41 -3.40 -10.03
CA PRO A 145 -6.10 -3.77 -8.66
C PRO A 145 -6.45 -5.22 -8.34
N ARG A 146 -5.51 -5.94 -7.73
CA ARG A 146 -5.75 -7.30 -7.20
C ARG A 146 -6.20 -7.29 -5.74
N SER A 147 -5.87 -6.22 -5.03
CA SER A 147 -6.22 -5.96 -3.63
C SER A 147 -6.58 -4.48 -3.47
N LEU A 148 -7.22 -4.13 -2.36
CA LEU A 148 -7.15 -2.75 -1.87
C LEU A 148 -5.83 -2.61 -1.11
N LEU A 149 -4.78 -2.24 -1.83
CA LEU A 149 -3.46 -1.99 -1.28
C LEU A 149 -3.46 -0.66 -0.50
N VAL A 150 -3.04 -0.71 0.75
CA VAL A 150 -2.87 0.43 1.65
C VAL A 150 -1.43 0.44 2.09
N VAL A 151 -0.71 1.54 1.84
CA VAL A 151 0.66 1.72 2.34
C VAL A 151 0.64 2.81 3.40
N TRP A 152 0.87 2.42 4.64
CA TRP A 152 0.80 3.29 5.81
C TRP A 152 2.20 3.62 6.31
N MET A 153 2.59 4.88 6.15
CA MET A 153 3.90 5.40 6.52
C MET A 153 3.84 6.03 7.91
N HIS A 154 4.47 5.41 8.92
CA HIS A 154 4.42 5.93 10.29
C HIS A 154 5.24 7.20 10.49
N GLU A 155 6.38 7.23 9.82
CA GLU A 155 7.41 8.24 10.00
C GLU A 155 7.78 8.86 8.65
N PHE A 156 6.78 9.42 7.98
CA PHE A 156 6.96 10.09 6.70
C PHE A 156 7.56 11.48 6.85
N ASP A 157 8.52 11.80 6.00
CA ASP A 157 8.96 13.17 5.73
C ASP A 157 9.45 13.28 4.27
N LEU A 158 9.85 14.50 3.93
CA LEU A 158 10.55 14.81 2.69
C LEU A 158 12.00 15.14 3.00
N VAL A 159 12.88 14.78 2.07
CA VAL A 159 14.31 15.08 2.17
C VAL A 159 14.54 16.57 2.38
N HIS A 160 15.30 16.93 3.41
CA HIS A 160 15.66 18.31 3.73
C HIS A 160 16.69 18.84 2.73
N VAL A 161 16.66 20.16 2.50
CA VAL A 161 17.77 20.84 1.81
C VAL A 161 18.93 20.99 2.79
N THR A 162 20.05 20.31 2.51
CA THR A 162 21.32 20.40 3.23
C THR A 162 22.44 20.85 2.28
N ASP A 163 23.69 20.90 2.77
CA ASP A 163 24.86 21.22 1.96
C ASP A 163 25.20 20.10 0.95
N ARG A 164 24.71 18.87 1.18
CA ARG A 164 24.84 17.74 0.27
C ARG A 164 23.50 17.47 -0.41
N PRO A 165 23.26 17.98 -1.62
CA PRO A 165 22.01 17.72 -2.32
C PRO A 165 21.87 16.22 -2.65
N PRO A 166 20.65 15.68 -2.70
CA PRO A 166 20.42 14.32 -3.16
C PRO A 166 20.85 14.18 -4.62
N ALA A 167 21.53 13.09 -4.95
CA ALA A 167 21.99 12.76 -6.29
C ALA A 167 21.33 11.47 -6.79
N PHE A 168 20.88 11.53 -8.04
CA PHE A 168 20.34 10.39 -8.78
C PHE A 168 21.07 10.34 -10.10
N ARG A 169 21.68 9.20 -10.44
CA ARG A 169 22.36 9.02 -11.72
C ARG A 169 21.92 7.74 -12.39
N ILE A 170 21.76 7.84 -13.71
CA ILE A 170 21.49 6.68 -14.56
C ILE A 170 22.47 6.75 -15.73
N ASP A 171 23.27 5.70 -15.89
CA ASP A 171 24.33 5.61 -16.89
C ASP A 171 25.33 6.79 -16.82
N GLY A 172 25.68 7.18 -15.60
CA GLY A 172 26.57 8.31 -15.32
C GLY A 172 25.97 9.69 -15.56
N GLN A 173 24.72 9.81 -16.02
CA GLN A 173 24.02 11.08 -16.21
C GLN A 173 23.24 11.46 -14.95
N ASP A 174 23.38 12.71 -14.50
CA ASP A 174 22.58 13.26 -13.41
C ASP A 174 21.10 13.38 -13.85
N VAL A 175 20.19 13.03 -12.95
CA VAL A 175 18.74 13.06 -13.17
C VAL A 175 18.08 13.99 -12.17
N ALA A 176 17.25 14.91 -12.65
CA ALA A 176 16.52 15.83 -11.80
C ALA A 176 15.27 15.18 -11.21
N THR A 177 15.00 15.51 -9.95
CA THR A 177 13.76 15.12 -9.26
C THR A 177 12.65 16.14 -9.44
N GLY A 178 11.40 15.66 -9.29
CA GLY A 178 10.22 16.52 -9.22
C GLY A 178 10.33 17.60 -8.14
N ARG A 179 9.43 18.59 -8.18
CA ARG A 179 9.49 19.76 -7.27
C ARG A 179 8.13 20.05 -6.65
N LEU A 180 8.14 20.41 -5.37
CA LEU A 180 6.97 20.99 -4.73
C LEU A 180 6.93 22.51 -4.98
N PRO A 181 5.73 23.08 -5.19
CA PRO A 181 5.55 24.53 -5.21
C PRO A 181 6.06 25.17 -3.91
N GLY A 182 6.76 26.30 -4.04
CA GLY A 182 7.24 27.04 -2.88
C GLY A 182 8.46 26.41 -2.17
N ARG A 183 9.32 25.67 -2.88
CA ARG A 183 10.54 25.05 -2.35
C ARG A 183 11.38 25.98 -1.46
N ALA A 184 11.50 27.25 -1.83
CA ALA A 184 12.23 28.25 -1.05
C ALA A 184 11.66 28.47 0.37
N LEU A 185 10.36 28.23 0.57
CA LEU A 185 9.67 28.43 1.85
C LEU A 185 9.83 27.21 2.77
N HIS A 186 9.77 26.00 2.22
CA HIS A 186 9.76 24.77 3.03
C HIS A 186 11.10 24.05 3.10
N ARG A 187 12.09 24.42 2.27
CA ARG A 187 13.44 23.82 2.24
C ARG A 187 13.42 22.28 2.22
N ARG A 188 12.58 21.71 1.35
CA ARG A 188 12.49 20.25 1.09
C ARG A 188 12.68 19.93 -0.39
N HIS A 189 13.23 18.76 -0.68
CA HIS A 189 13.16 18.10 -1.98
C HIS A 189 11.89 17.27 -2.08
N LEU A 190 11.36 17.03 -3.30
CA LEU A 190 10.30 16.03 -3.50
C LEU A 190 10.93 14.64 -3.60
N VAL A 191 11.60 14.24 -2.51
CA VAL A 191 12.09 12.89 -2.29
C VAL A 191 11.48 12.46 -0.97
N LYS A 192 10.62 11.46 -1.06
CA LYS A 192 9.81 10.93 0.04
C LYS A 192 10.63 9.87 0.74
N TYR A 193 10.58 9.83 2.06
CA TYR A 193 11.09 8.68 2.79
C TYR A 193 10.22 8.42 4.02
N ALA A 194 10.23 7.17 4.48
CA ALA A 194 9.56 6.77 5.71
C ALA A 194 10.23 5.54 6.32
N GLY A 195 10.11 5.36 7.64
CA GLY A 195 10.54 4.15 8.32
C GLY A 195 10.28 4.23 9.83
N PRO A 196 9.57 3.27 10.45
CA PRO A 196 8.97 2.08 9.83
C PRO A 196 7.69 2.41 9.03
N LEU A 197 7.23 1.44 8.22
CA LEU A 197 5.96 1.49 7.50
C LEU A 197 5.39 0.06 7.31
N CYS A 198 4.15 -0.05 6.84
CA CYS A 198 3.57 -1.33 6.43
C CYS A 198 2.69 -1.19 5.19
N SER A 199 2.58 -2.28 4.44
CA SER A 199 1.53 -2.50 3.46
C SER A 199 0.43 -3.38 4.05
N VAL A 200 -0.80 -3.09 3.67
CA VAL A 200 -2.00 -3.85 4.04
C VAL A 200 -2.79 -4.14 2.78
N GLU A 201 -3.15 -5.39 2.60
CA GLU A 201 -3.97 -5.83 1.46
C GLU A 201 -5.29 -6.39 1.97
N LEU A 202 -6.39 -5.81 1.50
CA LEU A 202 -7.73 -6.35 1.73
C LEU A 202 -8.22 -7.08 0.48
N CYS A 203 -8.69 -8.32 0.68
CA CYS A 203 -9.25 -9.21 -0.35
C CYS A 203 -8.37 -9.32 -1.60
N ALA A 204 -7.10 -9.69 -1.41
CA ALA A 204 -6.20 -9.99 -2.52
C ALA A 204 -6.74 -11.15 -3.38
N GLY A 205 -6.63 -11.04 -4.71
CA GLY A 205 -7.26 -11.99 -5.64
C GLY A 205 -6.71 -13.43 -5.62
N ASP A 206 -5.64 -13.68 -4.89
CA ASP A 206 -5.06 -15.00 -4.61
C ASP A 206 -5.26 -15.46 -3.16
N ALA A 207 -5.88 -14.62 -2.33
CA ALA A 207 -6.13 -14.98 -0.94
C ALA A 207 -7.26 -16.01 -0.86
N ASP A 208 -7.02 -17.07 -0.08
CA ASP A 208 -8.06 -18.02 0.30
C ASP A 208 -8.72 -17.52 1.59
N PRO A 209 -9.95 -16.98 1.54
CA PRO A 209 -10.59 -16.48 2.75
C PRO A 209 -11.03 -17.61 3.70
N ALA A 210 -11.09 -18.86 3.23
CA ALA A 210 -11.31 -20.03 4.08
C ALA A 210 -10.07 -20.40 4.92
N ARG A 211 -8.90 -19.92 4.49
CA ARG A 211 -7.61 -20.09 5.16
C ARG A 211 -6.96 -18.72 5.32
N PRO A 212 -7.44 -17.92 6.30
CA PRO A 212 -6.72 -16.71 6.67
C PRO A 212 -5.24 -17.03 6.83
N ASP A 213 -4.39 -16.10 6.41
CA ASP A 213 -2.95 -16.17 6.66
C ASP A 213 -2.72 -16.53 8.14
N ASP A 214 -1.65 -17.26 8.48
CA ASP A 214 -1.49 -17.85 9.83
C ASP A 214 -1.58 -16.79 10.96
N ASP A 215 -1.34 -15.51 10.63
CA ASP A 215 -1.38 -14.37 11.54
C ASP A 215 -2.74 -13.64 11.61
N ALA A 216 -3.73 -14.01 10.80
CA ALA A 216 -5.04 -13.38 10.77
C ALA A 216 -6.03 -14.05 11.76
N ARG A 217 -6.50 -13.27 12.72
CA ARG A 217 -7.52 -13.64 13.70
C ARG A 217 -8.89 -13.09 13.31
N VAL A 218 -9.88 -13.98 13.27
CA VAL A 218 -11.29 -13.62 13.11
C VAL A 218 -11.90 -13.41 14.49
N GLU A 219 -12.57 -12.28 14.68
CA GLU A 219 -13.36 -12.04 15.87
C GLU A 219 -14.84 -12.14 15.54
N THR A 220 -15.56 -12.94 16.30
CA THR A 220 -16.99 -13.22 16.12
C THR A 220 -17.85 -12.54 17.20
N THR A 221 -19.16 -12.56 17.00
CA THR A 221 -20.15 -12.24 18.02
C THR A 221 -20.12 -13.28 19.15
N ALA A 222 -20.68 -12.94 20.33
CA ALA A 222 -20.68 -13.84 21.49
C ALA A 222 -21.47 -15.13 21.26
N ASP A 223 -22.48 -15.05 20.40
CA ASP A 223 -23.26 -16.19 19.92
C ASP A 223 -22.68 -16.82 18.65
N GLY A 224 -21.50 -16.41 18.16
CA GLY A 224 -20.85 -16.97 16.97
C GLY A 224 -21.59 -16.74 15.65
N SER A 225 -22.71 -16.03 15.62
CA SER A 225 -23.56 -15.88 14.43
C SER A 225 -23.00 -14.95 13.35
N GLY A 226 -21.98 -14.15 13.66
CA GLY A 226 -21.36 -13.25 12.69
C GLY A 226 -19.94 -12.83 13.03
N VAL A 227 -19.24 -12.34 12.00
CA VAL A 227 -17.88 -11.80 12.09
C VAL A 227 -17.94 -10.31 12.38
N ARG A 228 -17.40 -9.87 13.51
CA ARG A 228 -17.30 -8.44 13.87
C ARG A 228 -16.01 -7.81 13.34
N ALA A 229 -14.95 -8.60 13.22
CA ALA A 229 -13.67 -8.09 12.73
C ALA A 229 -12.75 -9.18 12.19
N VAL A 230 -11.85 -8.78 11.29
CA VAL A 230 -10.66 -9.53 10.90
C VAL A 230 -9.45 -8.71 11.32
N VAL A 231 -8.52 -9.32 12.04
CA VAL A 231 -7.35 -8.67 12.62
C VAL A 231 -6.09 -9.40 12.19
N VAL A 232 -5.12 -8.69 11.64
CA VAL A 232 -3.77 -9.22 11.41
C VAL A 232 -2.79 -8.37 12.20
N ALA A 233 -1.79 -8.99 12.81
CA ALA A 233 -0.77 -8.28 13.58
C ALA A 233 0.61 -8.84 13.24
N ARG A 234 1.51 -7.95 12.81
CA ARG A 234 2.95 -8.22 12.70
C ARG A 234 3.70 -7.08 13.38
N PRO A 235 4.22 -7.27 14.61
CA PRO A 235 4.82 -6.20 15.38
C PRO A 235 5.84 -5.39 14.55
N PRO A 236 5.84 -4.06 14.69
CA PRO A 236 5.02 -3.27 15.60
C PRO A 236 3.62 -2.91 15.07
N HIS A 237 3.21 -3.44 13.91
CA HIS A 237 2.01 -3.04 13.19
C HIS A 237 0.86 -4.03 13.33
N SER A 238 -0.34 -3.51 13.12
CA SER A 238 -1.59 -4.26 13.07
C SER A 238 -2.53 -3.64 12.05
N ALA A 239 -3.39 -4.46 11.45
CA ALA A 239 -4.49 -4.00 10.64
C ALA A 239 -5.78 -4.68 11.07
N ARG A 240 -6.88 -3.94 10.97
CA ARG A 240 -8.19 -4.39 11.42
C ARG A 240 -9.26 -3.96 10.44
N LEU A 241 -9.99 -4.95 9.91
CA LEU A 241 -11.25 -4.75 9.21
C LEU A 241 -12.38 -4.90 10.23
N LEU A 242 -13.15 -3.84 10.46
CA LEU A 242 -14.34 -3.81 11.30
C LEU A 242 -15.60 -3.93 10.46
N LEU A 243 -16.61 -4.64 10.95
CA LEU A 243 -17.90 -4.87 10.27
C LEU A 243 -19.06 -4.51 11.22
N ASP A 244 -19.95 -3.61 10.77
CA ASP A 244 -21.10 -3.14 11.54
C ASP A 244 -22.39 -3.04 10.67
N PRO A 245 -23.44 -3.83 10.94
CA PRO A 245 -23.46 -4.92 11.91
C PRO A 245 -22.42 -6.00 11.56
N PRO A 246 -22.14 -6.94 12.49
CA PRO A 246 -21.30 -8.11 12.19
C PRO A 246 -21.75 -8.79 10.90
N PHE A 247 -20.79 -9.18 10.07
CA PHE A 247 -21.07 -9.86 8.81
C PHE A 247 -21.59 -11.27 9.11
N PRO A 248 -22.82 -11.60 8.69
CA PRO A 248 -23.44 -12.87 9.03
C PRO A 248 -22.79 -14.02 8.27
N ASP A 249 -22.96 -15.25 8.75
CA ASP A 249 -22.66 -16.45 7.97
C ASP A 249 -23.52 -16.49 6.70
N PRO A 250 -22.92 -16.47 5.48
CA PRO A 250 -23.68 -16.53 4.24
C PRO A 250 -24.56 -17.78 4.09
N ALA A 251 -24.14 -18.93 4.64
CA ALA A 251 -24.89 -20.17 4.54
C ALA A 251 -26.18 -20.14 5.38
N ALA A 252 -26.22 -19.30 6.42
CA ALA A 252 -27.36 -19.12 7.31
C ALA A 252 -28.40 -18.10 6.79
N LEU A 253 -28.16 -17.44 5.64
CA LEU A 253 -29.16 -16.56 5.03
C LEU A 253 -30.28 -17.39 4.40
N GLU A 254 -31.53 -16.96 4.57
CA GLU A 254 -32.64 -17.50 3.80
C GLU A 254 -32.44 -17.24 2.29
N PRO A 255 -32.95 -18.12 1.40
CA PRO A 255 -32.96 -17.84 -0.03
C PRO A 255 -33.63 -16.49 -0.34
N ALA A 256 -33.08 -15.73 -1.29
CA ALA A 256 -33.47 -14.36 -1.63
C ALA A 256 -33.30 -13.32 -0.50
N ALA A 257 -32.64 -13.65 0.60
CA ALA A 257 -32.33 -12.68 1.64
C ALA A 257 -31.15 -11.81 1.26
N ALA A 258 -31.24 -10.54 1.65
CA ALA A 258 -30.16 -9.58 1.55
C ALA A 258 -29.84 -8.97 2.92
N ARG A 259 -28.55 -8.64 3.11
CA ARG A 259 -28.02 -7.97 4.30
C ARG A 259 -27.03 -6.89 3.87
N SER A 260 -26.89 -5.87 4.69
CA SER A 260 -25.97 -4.77 4.41
C SER A 260 -25.49 -4.12 5.70
N GLY A 261 -24.33 -3.51 5.63
CA GLY A 261 -23.76 -2.74 6.72
C GLY A 261 -22.65 -1.83 6.27
N ARG A 262 -21.81 -1.46 7.22
CA ARG A 262 -20.62 -0.64 7.08
C ARG A 262 -19.39 -1.45 7.44
N TRP A 263 -18.27 -1.07 6.84
CA TRP A 263 -16.98 -1.56 7.23
C TRP A 263 -15.99 -0.42 7.42
N ALA A 264 -14.96 -0.67 8.21
CA ALA A 264 -13.86 0.27 8.42
C ALA A 264 -12.53 -0.47 8.43
N LEU A 265 -11.56 0.03 7.69
CA LEU A 265 -10.18 -0.44 7.72
C LEU A 265 -9.35 0.50 8.59
N HIS A 266 -8.73 -0.08 9.61
CA HIS A 266 -7.78 0.57 10.50
C HIS A 266 -6.39 -0.04 10.30
N VAL A 267 -5.37 0.81 10.37
CA VAL A 267 -3.97 0.38 10.48
C VAL A 267 -3.43 1.01 11.75
N ASP A 268 -3.04 0.16 12.69
CA ASP A 268 -2.82 0.49 14.08
C ASP A 268 -4.02 1.25 14.69
N ASP A 269 -3.78 2.45 15.21
CA ASP A 269 -4.81 3.33 15.75
C ASP A 269 -5.46 4.24 14.70
N ALA A 270 -5.00 4.20 13.44
CA ALA A 270 -5.40 5.14 12.41
C ALA A 270 -6.53 4.61 11.51
N PRO A 271 -7.66 5.34 11.40
CA PRO A 271 -8.69 5.01 10.41
C PRO A 271 -8.19 5.37 9.00
N VAL A 272 -8.16 4.37 8.12
CA VAL A 272 -7.69 4.54 6.74
C VAL A 272 -8.84 4.90 5.81
N THR A 273 -9.86 4.03 5.76
CA THR A 273 -11.06 4.22 4.94
C THR A 273 -12.22 3.44 5.53
N THR A 274 -13.43 3.80 5.12
CA THR A 274 -14.67 3.10 5.47
C THR A 274 -15.51 2.93 4.23
N GLY A 275 -16.46 2.00 4.23
CA GLY A 275 -17.37 1.79 3.12
C GLY A 275 -18.67 1.11 3.56
N ALA A 276 -19.45 0.68 2.58
CA ALA A 276 -20.58 -0.19 2.78
C ALA A 276 -20.22 -1.62 2.35
N TRP A 277 -20.81 -2.60 3.03
CA TRP A 277 -20.80 -3.99 2.57
C TRP A 277 -22.22 -4.43 2.24
N HIS A 278 -22.35 -5.32 1.26
CA HIS A 278 -23.61 -5.94 0.88
C HIS A 278 -23.42 -7.44 0.71
N LEU A 279 -24.43 -8.19 1.09
CA LEU A 279 -24.52 -9.63 0.97
C LEU A 279 -25.92 -9.98 0.46
N GLU A 280 -26.00 -10.75 -0.60
CA GLU A 280 -27.26 -11.21 -1.19
C GLU A 280 -27.14 -12.70 -1.50
N ARG A 281 -28.14 -13.49 -1.12
CA ARG A 281 -28.24 -14.91 -1.46
C ARG A 281 -29.33 -15.10 -2.51
N SER A 282 -28.97 -15.67 -3.66
CA SER A 282 -29.89 -16.11 -4.70
C SER A 282 -29.77 -17.63 -4.83
N ASP A 283 -30.72 -18.37 -4.27
CA ASP A 283 -30.67 -19.83 -4.16
C ASP A 283 -29.37 -20.32 -3.49
N ASP A 284 -28.48 -20.97 -4.23
CA ASP A 284 -27.18 -21.44 -3.72
C ASP A 284 -26.04 -20.46 -3.98
N ASP A 285 -26.29 -19.39 -4.75
CA ASP A 285 -25.30 -18.38 -5.06
C ASP A 285 -25.33 -17.24 -4.03
N VAL A 286 -24.15 -16.78 -3.68
CA VAL A 286 -23.95 -15.67 -2.74
C VAL A 286 -23.16 -14.57 -3.45
N ALA A 287 -23.74 -13.38 -3.54
CA ALA A 287 -23.09 -12.18 -4.02
C ALA A 287 -22.66 -11.30 -2.84
N ILE A 288 -21.43 -10.80 -2.89
CA ILE A 288 -20.81 -10.02 -1.81
C ILE A 288 -20.16 -8.79 -2.43
N ALA A 289 -20.32 -7.62 -1.81
CA ALA A 289 -19.70 -6.39 -2.28
C ALA A 289 -19.11 -5.56 -1.14
N LEU A 290 -17.97 -4.91 -1.40
CA LEU A 290 -17.45 -3.79 -0.61
C LEU A 290 -17.39 -2.56 -1.52
N ASP A 291 -18.22 -1.55 -1.23
CA ASP A 291 -18.36 -0.38 -2.08
C ASP A 291 -18.47 0.92 -1.27
N ARG A 292 -18.69 2.04 -1.99
CA ARG A 292 -18.91 3.38 -1.41
C ARG A 292 -17.82 3.79 -0.42
N LEU A 293 -16.56 3.50 -0.77
CA LEU A 293 -15.42 3.86 0.05
C LEU A 293 -15.38 5.37 0.29
N THR A 294 -15.02 5.76 1.50
CA THR A 294 -14.90 7.16 1.90
C THR A 294 -13.46 7.65 1.77
N PRO A 295 -13.25 8.97 1.53
CA PRO A 295 -11.91 9.53 1.47
C PRO A 295 -11.17 9.36 2.79
N TRP A 296 -9.86 9.14 2.72
CA TRP A 296 -8.99 9.21 3.89
C TRP A 296 -9.02 10.60 4.52
N ARG A 297 -9.17 10.63 5.84
CA ARG A 297 -9.22 11.85 6.65
C ARG A 297 -7.98 11.91 7.55
N PRO A 298 -6.88 12.52 7.08
CA PRO A 298 -5.68 12.61 7.90
C PRO A 298 -5.92 13.37 9.21
N VAL A 299 -5.40 12.82 10.31
CA VAL A 299 -5.37 13.46 11.62
C VAL A 299 -3.93 13.87 11.94
N ALA A 300 -3.74 15.00 12.62
CA ALA A 300 -2.46 15.45 13.15
C ALA A 300 -1.30 15.71 12.14
N LEU A 301 -1.60 15.95 10.85
CA LEU A 301 -0.54 16.30 9.88
C LEU A 301 0.18 17.62 10.22
N PRO A 302 1.52 17.70 9.99
CA PRO A 302 2.28 18.94 9.97
C PRO A 302 1.68 19.96 8.99
N PRO A 303 1.89 21.28 9.20
CA PRO A 303 1.26 22.33 8.40
C PRO A 303 1.45 22.17 6.89
N LEU A 304 2.69 21.89 6.44
CA LEU A 304 2.99 21.68 5.03
C LEU A 304 2.17 20.52 4.44
N MET A 305 2.17 19.36 5.10
CA MET A 305 1.43 18.18 4.64
C MET A 305 -0.08 18.38 4.70
N ARG A 306 -0.58 19.16 5.64
CA ARG A 306 -2.00 19.55 5.69
C ARG A 306 -2.42 20.35 4.46
N VAL A 307 -1.56 21.27 4.00
CA VAL A 307 -1.79 22.05 2.78
C VAL A 307 -1.71 21.14 1.55
N VAL A 308 -0.63 20.37 1.39
CA VAL A 308 -0.44 19.47 0.24
C VAL A 308 -1.61 18.49 0.08
N THR A 309 -1.98 17.79 1.15
CA THR A 309 -3.09 16.83 1.11
C THR A 309 -4.47 17.48 0.90
N ARG A 310 -4.61 18.79 1.16
CA ARG A 310 -5.84 19.54 0.88
C ARG A 310 -5.90 20.01 -0.58
N LEU A 311 -4.78 20.46 -1.13
CA LEU A 311 -4.69 21.01 -2.48
C LEU A 311 -4.57 19.94 -3.56
N VAL A 312 -4.05 18.75 -3.22
CA VAL A 312 -3.89 17.63 -4.14
C VAL A 312 -4.85 16.50 -3.70
N PRO A 313 -6.09 16.45 -4.24
CA PRO A 313 -7.15 15.59 -3.70
C PRO A 313 -6.84 14.09 -3.77
N VAL A 314 -5.92 13.69 -4.66
CA VAL A 314 -5.50 12.30 -4.85
C VAL A 314 -5.07 11.65 -3.53
N PHE A 315 -4.40 12.38 -2.63
CA PHE A 315 -3.94 11.86 -1.35
C PHE A 315 -5.08 11.39 -0.45
N ARG A 316 -6.27 11.98 -0.60
CA ARG A 316 -7.43 11.67 0.25
C ARG A 316 -8.49 10.85 -0.48
N ARG A 317 -8.67 11.07 -1.78
CA ARG A 317 -9.82 10.56 -2.53
C ARG A 317 -9.56 9.27 -3.28
N TRP A 318 -8.31 8.83 -3.44
CA TRP A 318 -8.03 7.60 -4.17
C TRP A 318 -8.79 6.36 -3.64
N PRO A 319 -9.10 6.19 -2.34
CA PRO A 319 -9.86 5.02 -1.90
C PRO A 319 -11.27 4.97 -2.52
N THR A 320 -11.88 6.14 -2.79
CA THR A 320 -13.26 6.21 -3.30
C THR A 320 -13.39 5.73 -4.75
N THR A 321 -12.28 5.44 -5.43
CA THR A 321 -12.28 4.91 -6.80
C THR A 321 -12.18 3.39 -6.82
N TYR A 322 -12.37 2.71 -5.71
CA TYR A 322 -12.34 1.25 -5.60
C TYR A 322 -13.72 0.70 -5.29
N ALA A 323 -13.99 -0.52 -5.78
CA ALA A 323 -15.04 -1.38 -5.28
C ALA A 323 -14.61 -2.83 -5.43
N TRP A 324 -15.00 -3.68 -4.50
CA TRP A 324 -14.78 -5.12 -4.56
C TRP A 324 -16.10 -5.83 -4.73
N HIS A 325 -16.11 -6.86 -5.58
CA HIS A 325 -17.25 -7.75 -5.75
C HIS A 325 -16.73 -9.18 -5.70
N GLY A 326 -17.44 -10.05 -4.99
CA GLY A 326 -17.15 -11.46 -4.93
C GLY A 326 -18.40 -12.31 -5.01
N THR A 327 -18.21 -13.54 -5.43
CA THR A 327 -19.25 -14.56 -5.55
C THR A 327 -18.76 -15.84 -4.89
N ALA A 328 -19.68 -16.58 -4.28
CA ALA A 328 -19.44 -17.89 -3.71
C ALA A 328 -20.70 -18.75 -3.82
N THR A 329 -20.56 -20.04 -3.57
CA THR A 329 -21.69 -20.97 -3.50
C THR A 329 -21.84 -21.53 -2.09
N VAL A 330 -23.06 -21.65 -1.59
CA VAL A 330 -23.34 -22.22 -0.25
C VAL A 330 -22.82 -23.65 -0.14
N ALA A 331 -22.87 -24.43 -1.23
CA ALA A 331 -22.37 -25.81 -1.29
C ALA A 331 -20.83 -25.93 -1.25
N SER A 332 -20.08 -24.83 -1.40
CA SER A 332 -18.63 -24.80 -1.27
C SER A 332 -18.20 -23.60 -0.41
N PRO A 333 -18.47 -23.66 0.91
CA PRO A 333 -18.09 -22.64 1.87
C PRO A 333 -16.61 -22.28 1.72
N GLY A 334 -16.31 -20.98 1.59
CA GLY A 334 -14.93 -20.47 1.54
C GLY A 334 -14.30 -20.37 0.15
N ALA A 335 -14.85 -20.98 -0.90
CA ALA A 335 -14.39 -20.81 -2.28
C ALA A 335 -14.93 -19.50 -2.88
N VAL A 336 -14.46 -18.37 -2.37
CA VAL A 336 -14.89 -17.05 -2.85
C VAL A 336 -14.04 -16.63 -4.03
N THR A 337 -14.69 -16.31 -5.15
CA THR A 337 -14.03 -15.63 -6.27
C THR A 337 -14.36 -14.15 -6.18
N GLY A 338 -13.35 -13.31 -5.95
CA GLY A 338 -13.54 -11.87 -5.79
C GLY A 338 -12.51 -11.04 -6.55
N THR A 339 -12.90 -9.82 -6.90
CA THR A 339 -12.01 -8.89 -7.59
C THR A 339 -12.25 -7.44 -7.19
N TRP A 340 -11.16 -6.70 -7.04
CA TRP A 340 -11.20 -5.26 -6.96
C TRP A 340 -11.27 -4.66 -8.35
N ARG A 341 -12.06 -3.60 -8.50
CA ARG A 341 -12.13 -2.81 -9.73
C ARG A 341 -12.08 -1.33 -9.41
N ARG A 342 -11.63 -0.56 -10.41
CA ARG A 342 -11.71 0.89 -10.38
C ARG A 342 -13.11 1.35 -10.75
N THR A 343 -13.70 2.21 -9.92
CA THR A 343 -15.01 2.83 -10.15
C THR A 343 -14.91 4.27 -10.68
N GLY A 344 -13.70 4.84 -10.72
CA GLY A 344 -13.45 6.22 -11.18
C GLY A 344 -12.04 6.44 -11.73
N GLY A 345 -11.91 7.45 -12.61
CA GLY A 345 -10.74 7.73 -13.44
C GLY A 345 -9.67 8.64 -12.83
N HIS A 346 -9.21 8.37 -11.61
CA HIS A 346 -7.99 9.02 -11.10
C HIS A 346 -6.75 8.25 -11.56
N ASP A 347 -6.19 8.57 -12.73
CA ASP A 347 -5.04 7.90 -13.36
C ASP A 347 -3.66 8.43 -12.90
N GLY A 348 -3.61 9.03 -11.71
CA GLY A 348 -2.41 9.69 -11.20
C GLY A 348 -1.96 10.95 -11.97
N ARG A 349 -2.60 11.35 -13.09
CA ARG A 349 -2.19 12.57 -13.83
C ARG A 349 -2.34 13.85 -13.02
N ALA A 350 -3.34 13.90 -12.14
CA ALA A 350 -3.53 15.05 -11.26
C ALA A 350 -2.36 15.21 -10.28
N TYR A 351 -1.81 14.09 -9.82
CA TYR A 351 -0.64 14.06 -8.95
C TYR A 351 0.61 14.54 -9.71
N ARG A 352 0.91 13.93 -10.86
CA ARG A 352 2.05 14.31 -11.72
C ARG A 352 2.05 15.78 -12.14
N ARG A 353 0.88 16.29 -12.55
CA ARG A 353 0.71 17.72 -12.85
C ARG A 353 1.02 18.63 -11.66
N ALA A 354 0.72 18.20 -10.43
CA ALA A 354 0.98 18.98 -9.23
C ALA A 354 2.46 18.96 -8.81
N THR A 355 3.20 17.92 -9.19
CA THR A 355 4.61 17.71 -8.83
C THR A 355 5.60 18.03 -9.95
N GLY A 356 5.10 18.31 -11.15
CA GLY A 356 5.90 18.63 -12.33
C GLY A 356 6.64 17.42 -12.91
N SER A 357 6.07 16.22 -12.77
CA SER A 357 6.62 14.95 -13.26
C SER A 357 5.92 14.39 -14.50
#